data_AF-A0A7S0G991-F1
#
_entry.id   AF-A0A7S0G991-F1
#
_cell.length_a   1.000
_cell.length_b   1.000
_cell.length_c   1.000
_cell.angle_alpha   90.00
_cell.angle_beta   90.00
_cell.angle_gamma   90.00
#
_symmetry.space_group_name_H-M   'P 1'
#
loop_
_entity.id
_entity.type
_entity.pdbx_description
1 polymer ?
#
loop_
_entity_poly.entity_id
_entity_poly.type
_entity_poly.pdbx_seq_one_letter_code
_entity_poly.pdbx_strand_id
1 'polypeptide(L)'
;YIFVSVMVMGEFLGAISGYVLEKRQAKFYASLKNHQINFQDLKRMDTNVDGKVTELEYMVFMLKSMDKVDDSFLQLLKAKFKSMDVIGDGVFSVSDLKKLASIRKNKSIAS
;
A
#
# COMPACT_ATOMS: atom_id res chain seq x y z
N TYR A 1 -42.16 -1.51 -23.67
CA TYR A 1 -40.97 -0.80 -24.18
C TYR A 1 -39.94 -0.41 -23.11
N ILE A 2 -40.33 -0.18 -21.85
CA ILE A 2 -39.38 0.19 -20.78
C ILE A 2 -38.42 -0.97 -20.41
N PHE A 3 -38.92 -2.20 -20.26
CA PHE A 3 -38.09 -3.36 -19.88
C PHE A 3 -36.97 -3.69 -20.89
N VAL A 4 -37.30 -3.67 -22.18
CA VAL A 4 -36.33 -3.96 -23.25
C VAL A 4 -35.22 -2.89 -23.29
N SER A 5 -35.58 -1.62 -23.05
CA SER A 5 -34.60 -0.53 -23.01
C SER A 5 -33.62 -0.65 -21.85
N VAL A 6 -34.08 -1.10 -20.67
CA VAL A 6 -33.21 -1.31 -19.50
C VAL A 6 -32.25 -2.47 -19.75
N MET A 7 -32.73 -3.53 -20.40
CA MET A 7 -31.90 -4.70 -20.76
C MET A 7 -30.74 -4.32 -21.69
N VAL A 8 -31.03 -3.57 -22.76
CA VAL A 8 -30.01 -3.08 -23.70
C VAL A 8 -29.01 -2.14 -23.02
N MET A 9 -29.47 -1.29 -22.10
CA MET A 9 -28.57 -0.38 -21.39
C MET A 9 -27.66 -1.11 -20.38
N GLY A 10 -28.14 -2.22 -19.79
CA GLY A 10 -27.31 -3.10 -18.96
C GLY A 10 -26.16 -3.74 -19.76
N GLU A 11 -26.44 -4.21 -20.97
CA GLU A 11 -25.41 -4.75 -21.87
C GLU A 11 -24.40 -3.67 -22.29
N PHE A 12 -24.87 -2.47 -22.58
CA PHE A 12 -24.01 -1.34 -22.96
C PHE A 12 -23.06 -0.92 -21.83
N LEU A 13 -23.59 -0.78 -20.61
CA LEU A 13 -22.78 -0.51 -19.42
C LEU A 13 -21.80 -1.66 -19.13
N GLY A 14 -22.22 -2.91 -19.35
CA GLY A 14 -21.37 -4.09 -19.23
C GLY A 14 -20.19 -4.06 -20.20
N ALA A 15 -20.43 -3.70 -21.47
CA ALA A 15 -19.39 -3.57 -22.49
C ALA A 15 -18.39 -2.46 -22.16
N ILE A 16 -18.87 -1.30 -21.71
CA ILE A 16 -18.00 -0.19 -21.27
C ILE A 16 -17.20 -0.59 -20.03
N SER A 17 -17.84 -1.25 -19.06
CA SER A 17 -17.19 -1.74 -17.84
C SER A 17 -16.06 -2.72 -18.19
N GLY A 18 -16.32 -3.70 -19.05
CA GLY A 18 -15.32 -4.65 -19.54
C GLY A 18 -14.11 -3.94 -20.16
N TYR A 19 -14.35 -2.98 -21.04
CA TYR A 19 -13.29 -2.20 -21.70
C TYR A 19 -12.44 -1.36 -20.71
N VAL A 20 -13.09 -0.71 -19.73
CA VAL A 20 -12.39 0.07 -18.69
C VAL A 20 -11.59 -0.85 -17.78
N LEU A 21 -12.15 -1.99 -17.38
CA LEU A 21 -11.51 -2.95 -16.48
C LEU A 21 -10.29 -3.61 -17.14
N GLU A 22 -10.41 -3.98 -18.42
CA GLU A 22 -9.34 -4.59 -19.19
C GLU A 22 -8.17 -3.62 -19.39
N LYS A 23 -8.43 -2.34 -19.70
CA LYS A 23 -7.38 -1.31 -19.75
C LYS A 23 -6.66 -1.12 -18.42
N ARG A 24 -7.39 -1.18 -17.29
CA ARG A 24 -6.78 -1.08 -15.96
C ARG A 24 -5.87 -2.28 -15.69
N GLN A 25 -6.37 -3.50 -15.88
CA GLN A 25 -5.59 -4.74 -15.71
C GLN A 25 -4.35 -4.79 -16.60
N ALA A 26 -4.49 -4.49 -17.89
CA ALA A 26 -3.37 -4.47 -18.83
C ALA A 26 -2.31 -3.44 -18.43
N LYS A 27 -2.70 -2.24 -17.97
CA LYS A 27 -1.75 -1.25 -17.43
C LYS A 27 -1.07 -1.74 -16.15
N PHE A 28 -1.78 -2.42 -15.24
CA PHE A 28 -1.18 -3.02 -14.05
C PHE A 28 -0.12 -4.07 -14.40
N TYR A 29 -0.44 -5.01 -15.30
CA TYR A 29 0.51 -6.03 -15.74
C TYR A 29 1.67 -5.47 -16.56
N ALA A 30 1.41 -4.47 -17.42
CA ALA A 30 2.45 -3.82 -18.20
C ALA A 30 3.39 -2.98 -17.32
N SER A 31 2.86 -2.28 -16.31
CA SER A 31 3.68 -1.51 -15.37
C SER A 31 4.57 -2.42 -14.50
N LEU A 32 4.13 -3.64 -14.19
CA LEU A 32 4.95 -4.65 -13.51
C LEU A 32 6.01 -5.25 -14.44
N LYS A 33 5.65 -5.57 -15.68
CA LYS A 33 6.53 -6.25 -16.65
C LYS A 33 7.59 -5.33 -17.26
N ASN A 34 7.28 -4.03 -17.42
CA ASN A 34 8.16 -3.04 -18.02
C ASN A 34 8.85 -2.11 -17.00
N HIS A 35 8.72 -2.36 -15.69
CA HIS A 35 9.48 -1.61 -14.70
C HIS A 35 10.95 -2.00 -14.77
N GLN A 36 11.68 -1.44 -15.74
CA GLN A 36 13.13 -1.35 -15.66
C GLN A 36 13.43 -0.32 -14.59
N ILE A 37 13.68 -0.78 -13.37
CA ILE A 37 14.05 0.07 -12.25
C ILE A 37 15.29 0.85 -12.66
N ASN A 38 15.16 2.17 -12.78
CA ASN A 38 16.28 3.02 -13.14
C ASN A 38 17.03 3.46 -11.89
N PHE A 39 18.29 3.88 -12.02
CA PHE A 39 19.12 4.26 -10.86
C PHE A 39 18.52 5.41 -10.03
N GLN A 40 17.76 6.30 -10.69
CA GLN A 40 17.03 7.37 -10.00
C GLN A 40 15.84 6.84 -9.18
N ASP A 41 15.18 5.78 -9.64
CA ASP A 41 14.08 5.15 -8.91
C ASP A 41 14.61 4.39 -7.69
N LEU A 42 15.80 3.80 -7.81
CA LEU A 42 16.49 3.17 -6.69
C LEU A 42 16.80 4.18 -5.57
N LYS A 43 17.30 5.37 -5.94
CA LYS A 43 17.50 6.49 -4.99
C LYS A 43 16.22 7.02 -4.37
N ARG A 44 15.08 6.88 -5.04
CA ARG A 44 13.77 7.27 -4.50
C ARG A 44 13.15 6.19 -3.62
N MET A 45 13.51 4.93 -3.85
CA MET A 45 13.11 3.78 -3.04
C MET A 45 13.82 3.76 -1.70
N ASP A 46 15.12 4.02 -1.71
CA ASP A 46 15.99 4.12 -0.54
C ASP A 46 15.54 5.29 0.35
N THR A 47 14.62 5.01 1.28
CA THR A 47 14.01 6.02 2.15
C THR A 47 14.84 6.23 3.41
N ASN A 48 15.61 5.21 3.81
CA ASN A 48 16.50 5.26 4.97
C ASN A 48 17.92 5.74 4.61
N VAL A 49 18.22 5.94 3.32
CA VAL A 49 19.50 6.41 2.77
C VAL A 49 20.66 5.51 3.20
N ASP A 50 20.40 4.21 3.29
CA ASP A 50 21.42 3.21 3.64
C ASP A 50 22.16 2.66 2.41
N GLY A 51 21.77 3.11 1.21
CA GLY A 51 22.34 2.68 -0.07
C GLY A 51 21.88 1.30 -0.53
N LYS A 52 20.94 0.67 0.19
CA LYS A 52 20.32 -0.60 -0.11
C LYS A 52 18.81 -0.38 -0.24
N VAL A 53 18.16 -1.21 -1.04
CA VAL A 53 16.69 -1.22 -1.11
C VAL A 53 16.22 -2.54 -0.54
N THR A 54 15.50 -2.47 0.57
CA THR A 54 14.92 -3.64 1.23
C THR A 54 13.67 -4.09 0.46
N GLU A 55 13.30 -5.37 0.55
CA GLU A 55 12.09 -5.93 -0.08
C GLU A 55 10.84 -5.11 0.25
N LEU A 56 10.70 -4.65 1.50
CA LEU A 56 9.57 -3.84 1.95
C LEU A 56 9.55 -2.46 1.26
N GLU A 57 10.70 -1.82 1.09
CA GLU A 57 10.83 -0.53 0.41
C GLU A 57 10.49 -0.65 -1.07
N TYR A 58 10.96 -1.73 -1.71
CA TYR A 58 10.58 -2.08 -3.08
C TYR A 58 9.07 -2.30 -3.21
N MET A 59 8.45 -3.08 -2.31
CA MET A 59 7.02 -3.34 -2.32
C MET A 59 6.20 -2.06 -2.13
N VAL A 60 6.57 -1.20 -1.18
CA VAL A 60 5.89 0.08 -0.93
C VAL A 60 5.99 0.99 -2.15
N PHE A 61 7.18 1.09 -2.75
CA PHE A 61 7.37 1.90 -3.95
C PHE A 61 6.56 1.37 -5.13
N MET A 62 6.53 0.05 -5.32
CA MET A 62 5.74 -0.55 -6.39
C MET A 62 4.23 -0.36 -6.17
N LEU A 63 3.75 -0.50 -4.93
CA LEU A 63 2.34 -0.25 -4.61
C LEU A 63 1.92 1.20 -4.85
N LYS A 64 2.83 2.14 -4.55
CA LYS A 64 2.64 3.57 -4.80
C LYS A 64 2.73 3.89 -6.30
N SER A 65 3.70 3.36 -7.02
CA SER A 65 3.88 3.62 -8.46
C SER A 65 2.74 3.03 -9.29
N MET A 66 2.10 1.97 -8.81
CA MET A 66 0.92 1.36 -9.40
C MET A 66 -0.39 2.07 -9.03
N ASP A 67 -0.36 3.15 -8.25
CA ASP A 67 -1.56 3.88 -7.78
C ASP A 67 -2.57 2.96 -7.07
N LYS A 68 -2.09 1.85 -6.50
CA LYS A 68 -2.93 0.90 -5.74
C LYS A 68 -3.17 1.37 -4.32
N VAL A 69 -2.32 2.27 -3.84
CA VAL A 69 -2.33 2.76 -2.46
C VAL A 69 -2.08 4.26 -2.49
N ASP A 70 -3.01 5.02 -1.89
CA ASP A 70 -2.83 6.45 -1.70
C ASP A 70 -1.68 6.76 -0.74
N ASP A 71 -0.96 7.84 -1.02
CA ASP A 71 0.14 8.32 -0.18
C ASP A 71 -0.31 8.60 1.26
N SER A 72 -1.55 9.08 1.44
CA SER A 72 -2.16 9.35 2.74
C SER A 72 -2.36 8.07 3.55
N PHE A 73 -2.81 6.98 2.90
CA PHE A 73 -2.98 5.68 3.54
C PHE A 73 -1.64 5.06 3.92
N LEU A 74 -0.64 5.18 3.05
CA LEU A 74 0.73 4.75 3.32
C LEU A 74 1.36 5.51 4.49
N GLN A 75 1.16 6.82 4.58
CA GLN A 75 1.59 7.63 5.73
C GLN A 75 0.89 7.21 7.01
N LEU A 76 -0.41 6.92 6.96
CA LEU A 76 -1.16 6.43 8.12
C LEU A 76 -0.63 5.06 8.59
N LEU A 77 -0.33 4.14 7.68
CA LEU A 77 0.30 2.86 8.02
C LEU A 77 1.69 3.05 8.64
N LYS A 78 2.53 3.92 8.06
CA LYS A 78 3.85 4.25 8.62
C LYS A 78 3.73 4.88 10.01
N ALA A 79 2.79 5.79 10.22
CA ALA A 79 2.54 6.41 11.51
C ALA A 79 2.06 5.39 12.55
N LYS A 80 1.17 4.48 12.14
CA LYS A 80 0.71 3.39 13.00
C LYS A 80 1.84 2.45 13.36
N PHE A 81 2.70 2.08 12.40
CA PHE A 81 3.87 1.26 12.66
C PHE A 81 4.84 1.94 13.63
N LYS A 82 5.15 3.22 13.42
CA LYS A 82 5.98 4.03 14.32
C LYS A 82 5.39 4.17 15.73
N SER A 83 4.06 4.14 15.86
CA SER A 83 3.41 4.14 17.19
C SER A 83 3.50 2.80 17.91
N MET A 84 3.74 1.71 17.19
CA MET A 84 3.88 0.35 17.73
C MET A 84 5.34 -0.04 17.96
N ASP A 85 6.27 0.52 17.19
CA ASP A 85 7.71 0.37 17.37
C ASP A 85 8.20 1.31 18.49
N VAL A 86 8.14 0.81 19.73
CA VAL A 86 8.53 1.56 20.94
C VAL A 86 10.04 1.56 21.12
N ILE A 87 10.73 0.54 20.60
CA ILE A 87 12.19 0.43 20.66
C ILE A 87 12.84 1.30 19.56
N GLY A 88 12.13 1.60 18.48
CA GLY A 88 12.58 2.47 17.40
C GLY A 88 13.64 1.82 16.52
N ASP A 89 13.68 0.48 16.48
CA ASP A 89 14.65 -0.29 15.69
C ASP A 89 14.18 -0.56 14.25
N GLY A 90 12.96 -0.09 13.91
CA GLY A 90 12.37 -0.29 12.59
C GLY A 90 11.77 -1.69 12.41
N VAL A 91 11.69 -2.51 13.47
CA VAL A 91 11.17 -3.87 13.44
C VAL A 91 10.13 -4.06 14.53
N PHE A 92 8.90 -4.40 14.16
CA PHE A 92 7.90 -4.74 15.17
C PHE A 92 8.19 -6.12 15.76
N SER A 93 8.81 -6.15 16.93
CA SER A 93 9.26 -7.37 17.60
C SER A 93 8.33 -7.78 18.74
N VAL A 94 8.39 -9.06 19.13
CA VAL A 94 7.72 -9.59 20.35
C VAL A 94 8.16 -8.81 21.59
N SER A 95 9.38 -8.25 21.56
CA SER A 95 9.94 -7.35 22.57
C SER A 95 9.13 -6.05 22.72
N ASP A 96 8.73 -5.42 21.61
CA ASP A 96 7.90 -4.20 21.60
C ASP A 96 6.52 -4.47 22.14
N LEU A 97 5.93 -5.60 21.73
CA LEU A 97 4.65 -6.07 22.26
C LEU A 97 4.68 -6.23 23.79
N LYS A 98 5.75 -6.80 24.34
CA LYS A 98 5.92 -6.94 25.80
C LYS A 98 6.06 -5.58 26.49
N LYS A 99 6.78 -4.61 25.92
CA LYS A 99 6.90 -3.26 26.47
C LYS A 99 5.59 -2.47 26.37
N LEU A 100 4.86 -2.56 25.27
CA LEU A 100 3.54 -1.94 25.13
C LEU A 100 2.55 -2.51 26.16
N ALA A 101 2.58 -3.82 26.38
CA ALA A 101 1.74 -4.48 27.38
C ALA A 101 2.08 -4.01 28.81
N SER A 102 3.37 -3.83 29.13
CA SER A 102 3.78 -3.34 30.47
C SER A 102 3.42 -1.87 30.69
N ILE A 103 3.58 -1.00 29.66
CA ILE A 103 3.16 0.41 29.72
C ILE A 103 1.64 0.52 29.94
N ARG A 104 0.85 -0.29 29.23
CA ARG A 104 -0.61 -0.31 29.37
C ARG A 104 -1.06 -0.79 30.75
N LYS A 105 -0.33 -1.73 31.35
CA LYS A 105 -0.59 -2.24 32.70
C LYS A 105 -0.30 -1.19 33.77
N ASN A 106 0.80 -0.43 33.65
CA ASN A 106 1.10 0.67 34.58
C ASN A 106 0.09 1.84 34.48
N LYS A 107 -0.41 2.15 33.29
CA LYS A 107 -1.39 3.23 33.10
C LYS A 107 -2.77 2.91 33.69
N SER A 108 -3.12 1.64 33.81
CA SER A 108 -4.37 1.16 34.45
C SER A 108 -4.32 1.15 35.98
N ILE A 109 -3.11 1.20 36.57
CA ILE A 109 -2.91 1.17 38.03
C ILE A 109 -2.76 2.61 38.58
N ALA A 110 -2.45 3.57 37.71
CA ALA A 110 -2.29 4.99 38.05
C ALA A 110 -3.55 5.85 37.79
N SER A 111 -4.69 5.22 37.46
CA SER A 111 -6.02 5.85 37.31
C SER A 111 -6.98 5.24 38.32
#